data_AF-A0A4Q6EXI4-F1
#
_entry.id   AF-A0A4Q6EXI4-F1
#
_cell.length_a   1.000
_cell.length_b   1.000
_cell.length_c   1.000
_cell.angle_alpha   90.00
_cell.angle_beta   90.00
_cell.angle_gamma   90.00
#
_symmetry.space_group_name_H-M   'P 1'
#
loop_
_entity.id
_entity.type
_entity.pdbx_description
1 polymer ?
#
loop_
_entity_poly.entity_id
_entity_poly.type
_entity_poly.pdbx_seq_one_letter_code
_entity_poly.pdbx_strand_id
1 'polypeptide(L)'
;MLSFLLLLLAAPAPASAVSLDLFSRSILGEFADVIVAKVRNDELNDPKLYPATREFGPTVINMRQLPIESEIAKSTQVPWSSWWFPRIDQDLFNDGNRTSPLEKYDLVRSTFSAKDSRASEIESGRWAPDAPKWEGLCDAWAIASLVYPEPKKTVSYRLDGGFHRFENVRVNFSVSDQKALLLKTMEAVPETALKIYGQKFKGDFENWIYPDLFPQELHRFVEVQLFQKKQAFVMDHDAGVEVWNEPVYKANYVMRAVPGRDDAIAVKLFLYSAAPLRKDEKERVGTKEISREYNYTLYGKRDADGNLTVDSGTWEKGELVDSRRDHPDYVFSIPNPAGIARKSFNPDVDPATVDQIVPNRR
;
A
#
# COMPACT_ATOMS: atom_id res chain seq x y z
N MET A 1 31.32 61.97 -10.51
CA MET A 1 30.71 61.40 -11.72
C MET A 1 29.74 60.31 -11.30
N LEU A 2 28.45 60.55 -11.52
CA LEU A 2 27.30 59.72 -11.12
C LEU A 2 27.20 58.43 -11.95
N SER A 3 26.69 57.37 -11.32
CA SER A 3 25.69 56.40 -11.84
C SER A 3 25.36 55.45 -10.66
N PHE A 4 24.31 55.64 -9.87
CA PHE A 4 22.90 55.29 -10.11
C PHE A 4 22.69 53.95 -10.84
N LEU A 5 22.37 52.90 -10.08
CA LEU A 5 21.29 51.98 -10.45
C LEU A 5 20.67 51.33 -9.21
N LEU A 6 19.41 51.69 -9.00
CA LEU A 6 18.40 51.08 -8.15
C LEU A 6 17.75 49.96 -8.99
N LEU A 7 17.49 48.76 -8.44
CA LEU A 7 16.16 48.12 -8.49
C LEU A 7 16.12 46.68 -7.93
N LEU A 8 15.15 46.53 -7.04
CA LEU A 8 14.23 45.41 -6.77
C LEU A 8 14.74 44.01 -6.37
N LEU A 9 14.52 43.77 -5.07
CA LEU A 9 14.20 42.48 -4.45
C LEU A 9 13.04 41.76 -5.16
N ALA A 10 13.25 40.50 -5.53
CA ALA A 10 12.19 39.53 -5.77
C ALA A 10 12.45 38.30 -4.90
N ALA A 11 11.57 38.07 -3.93
CA ALA A 11 11.55 36.85 -3.14
C ALA A 11 10.96 35.70 -4.00
N PRO A 12 11.47 34.46 -3.90
CA PRO A 12 10.86 33.33 -4.59
C PRO A 12 9.58 32.89 -3.86
N ALA A 13 8.49 32.77 -4.63
CA ALA A 13 7.25 32.15 -4.19
C ALA A 13 7.43 30.64 -3.95
N PRO A 14 6.68 30.01 -3.02
CA PRO A 14 6.78 28.57 -2.78
C PRO A 14 6.13 27.79 -3.92
N ALA A 15 6.85 26.77 -4.40
CA ALA A 15 6.35 25.82 -5.38
C ALA A 15 5.35 24.86 -4.73
N SER A 16 4.05 25.05 -5.00
CA SER A 16 3.02 24.03 -4.82
C SER A 16 2.92 23.21 -6.10
N ALA A 17 3.56 22.03 -6.11
CA ALA A 17 3.32 21.03 -7.15
C ALA A 17 2.00 20.32 -6.85
N VAL A 18 0.90 20.85 -7.38
CA VAL A 18 -0.35 20.11 -7.56
C VAL A 18 -0.11 19.17 -8.73
N SER A 19 0.06 17.88 -8.43
CA SER A 19 0.00 16.81 -9.43
C SER A 19 -1.44 16.73 -9.94
N LEU A 20 -1.71 17.35 -11.09
CA LEU A 20 -2.97 17.19 -11.81
C LEU A 20 -3.02 15.78 -12.40
N ASP A 21 -3.73 14.90 -11.71
CA ASP A 21 -4.08 13.59 -12.22
C ASP A 21 -5.23 13.74 -13.23
N LEU A 22 -4.87 13.75 -14.52
CA LEU A 22 -5.76 14.06 -15.64
C LEU A 22 -6.32 12.82 -16.34
N PHE A 23 -6.14 11.61 -15.78
CA PHE A 23 -6.51 10.36 -16.44
C PHE A 23 -7.18 9.35 -15.50
N SER A 24 -8.34 9.70 -14.94
CA SER A 24 -9.30 8.71 -14.43
C SER A 24 -10.74 9.26 -14.52
N ARG A 25 -11.21 9.50 -15.74
CA ARG A 25 -12.66 9.56 -16.00
C ARG A 25 -13.04 8.28 -16.73
N SER A 26 -12.99 7.17 -15.99
CA SER A 26 -13.52 5.90 -16.48
C SER A 26 -15.05 5.95 -16.50
N ILE A 27 -15.63 5.23 -17.46
CA ILE A 27 -17.07 5.06 -17.70
C ILE A 27 -17.83 4.52 -16.45
N LEU A 28 -17.11 4.06 -15.42
CA LEU A 28 -17.67 3.58 -14.15
C LEU A 28 -18.32 4.68 -13.31
N GLY A 29 -17.95 5.95 -13.50
CA GLY A 29 -18.53 7.06 -12.74
C GLY A 29 -20.03 7.30 -12.96
N GLU A 30 -20.59 6.83 -14.09
CA GLU A 30 -22.04 6.85 -14.36
C GLU A 30 -22.74 5.57 -13.85
N PHE A 31 -22.01 4.49 -13.60
CA PHE A 31 -22.56 3.24 -13.05
C PHE A 31 -22.60 3.22 -11.53
N ALA A 32 -21.70 3.93 -10.83
CA ALA A 32 -21.71 3.98 -9.36
C ALA A 32 -23.06 4.47 -8.80
N ASP A 33 -23.64 5.53 -9.39
CA ASP A 33 -24.95 6.04 -8.98
C ASP A 33 -26.10 5.06 -9.28
N VAL A 34 -25.91 4.14 -10.26
CA VAL A 34 -26.87 3.10 -10.64
C VAL A 34 -26.74 1.84 -9.77
N ILE A 35 -25.53 1.49 -9.33
CA ILE A 35 -25.25 0.33 -8.46
C ILE A 35 -25.65 0.62 -7.01
N VAL A 36 -25.42 1.85 -6.51
CA VAL A 36 -25.85 2.26 -5.16
C VAL A 36 -27.37 2.10 -4.96
N ALA A 37 -28.16 2.21 -6.03
CA ALA A 37 -29.62 2.06 -5.98
C ALA A 37 -30.12 0.62 -5.81
N LYS A 38 -29.23 -0.40 -5.81
CA LYS A 38 -29.64 -1.81 -5.89
C LYS A 38 -28.99 -2.75 -4.87
N VAL A 39 -28.35 -2.24 -3.82
CA VAL A 39 -27.95 -3.09 -2.68
C VAL A 39 -29.22 -3.55 -1.98
N ARG A 40 -29.46 -4.86 -1.98
CA ARG A 40 -30.70 -5.41 -1.39
C ARG A 40 -30.53 -5.43 0.14
N ASN A 41 -31.58 -5.09 0.89
CA ASN A 41 -31.51 -5.01 2.36
C ASN A 41 -31.06 -6.31 3.04
N ASP A 42 -31.18 -7.46 2.39
CA ASP A 42 -30.68 -8.76 2.82
C ASP A 42 -29.15 -8.89 2.71
N GLU A 43 -28.52 -8.26 1.71
CA GLU A 43 -27.05 -8.25 1.53
C GLU A 43 -26.36 -7.44 2.64
N LEU A 44 -26.97 -6.34 3.09
CA LEU A 44 -26.50 -5.53 4.22
C LEU A 44 -26.51 -6.27 5.57
N ASN A 45 -27.11 -7.47 5.64
CA ASN A 45 -27.08 -8.29 6.85
C ASN A 45 -26.02 -9.40 6.80
N ASP A 46 -25.19 -9.50 5.74
CA ASP A 46 -24.13 -10.50 5.68
C ASP A 46 -23.03 -10.19 6.71
N PRO A 47 -22.79 -11.05 7.72
CA PRO A 47 -21.73 -10.87 8.70
C PRO A 47 -20.31 -10.82 8.12
N LYS A 48 -20.12 -11.17 6.84
CA LYS A 48 -18.84 -11.04 6.13
C LYS A 48 -18.52 -9.59 5.76
N LEU A 49 -19.52 -8.71 5.71
CA LEU A 49 -19.36 -7.29 5.42
C LEU A 49 -18.89 -6.47 6.63
N TYR A 50 -18.93 -7.07 7.83
CA TYR A 50 -18.56 -6.42 9.09
C TYR A 50 -17.39 -7.08 9.82
N PRO A 51 -16.26 -7.40 9.15
CA PRO A 51 -15.18 -8.17 9.75
C PRO A 51 -14.48 -7.43 10.90
N ALA A 52 -14.32 -6.12 10.82
CA ALA A 52 -13.62 -5.32 11.83
C ALA A 52 -14.48 -5.18 13.09
N THR A 53 -15.77 -4.85 12.92
CA THR A 53 -16.71 -4.75 14.05
C THR A 53 -16.90 -6.10 14.74
N ARG A 54 -16.97 -7.20 13.99
CA ARG A 54 -17.09 -8.55 14.58
C ARG A 54 -15.88 -8.96 15.41
N GLU A 55 -14.68 -8.56 14.99
CA GLU A 55 -13.46 -8.92 15.69
C GLU A 55 -13.15 -8.00 16.87
N PHE A 56 -13.34 -6.69 16.67
CA PHE A 56 -12.88 -5.69 17.63
C PHE A 56 -14.00 -5.04 18.43
N GLY A 57 -15.26 -5.38 18.14
CA GLY A 57 -16.43 -4.64 18.61
C GLY A 57 -16.61 -3.32 17.86
N PRO A 58 -17.74 -2.64 18.06
CA PRO A 58 -18.03 -1.36 17.42
C PRO A 58 -17.13 -0.24 17.95
N THR A 59 -16.99 0.82 17.16
CA THR A 59 -16.45 2.10 17.65
C THR A 59 -17.44 2.72 18.63
N VAL A 60 -16.93 3.25 19.75
CA VAL A 60 -17.73 3.97 20.76
C VAL A 60 -17.17 5.38 20.89
N ILE A 61 -18.00 6.39 20.60
CA ILE A 61 -17.57 7.79 20.54
C ILE A 61 -18.19 8.59 21.68
N ASN A 62 -17.35 9.23 22.48
CA ASN A 62 -17.81 10.12 23.53
C ASN A 62 -18.28 11.46 22.93
N MET A 63 -19.59 11.63 22.85
CA MET A 63 -20.22 12.78 22.21
C MET A 63 -19.99 14.09 22.94
N ARG A 64 -19.68 14.03 24.24
CA ARG A 64 -19.37 15.22 25.06
C ARG A 64 -18.00 15.80 24.74
N GLN A 65 -17.15 15.05 24.04
CA GLN A 65 -15.82 15.48 23.61
C GLN A 65 -15.80 16.07 22.20
N LEU A 66 -16.94 16.15 21.51
CA LEU A 66 -17.00 16.75 20.18
C LEU A 66 -16.81 18.28 20.24
N PRO A 67 -16.11 18.88 19.26
CA PRO A 67 -15.39 18.22 18.18
C PRO A 67 -14.13 17.49 18.68
N ILE A 68 -13.86 16.31 18.13
CA ILE A 68 -12.64 15.55 18.44
C ILE A 68 -11.65 15.77 17.29
N GLU A 69 -10.45 16.20 17.63
CA GLU A 69 -9.30 16.22 16.72
C GLU A 69 -8.28 15.24 17.30
N SER A 70 -8.01 14.16 16.58
CA SER A 70 -7.08 13.16 17.07
C SER A 70 -5.63 13.65 16.91
N GLU A 71 -4.77 13.27 17.84
CA GLU A 71 -3.33 13.28 17.59
C GLU A 71 -2.99 12.37 16.39
N ILE A 72 -1.83 12.59 15.77
CA ILE A 72 -1.33 11.70 14.72
C ILE A 72 -0.90 10.38 15.35
N ALA A 73 -1.65 9.33 15.07
CA ALA A 73 -1.24 7.97 15.35
C ALA A 73 -0.22 7.50 14.32
N LYS A 74 0.85 6.87 14.78
CA LYS A 74 1.92 6.32 13.95
C LYS A 74 2.25 4.91 14.38
N SER A 75 2.48 4.03 13.41
CA SER A 75 2.97 2.68 13.66
C SER A 75 4.41 2.67 14.19
N THR A 76 4.80 1.59 14.87
CA THR A 76 6.19 1.38 15.31
C THR A 76 7.15 1.21 14.14
N GLN A 77 6.68 0.59 13.06
CA GLN A 77 7.43 0.40 11.83
C GLN A 77 6.98 1.38 10.75
N VAL A 78 7.95 2.08 10.17
CA VAL A 78 7.73 2.95 9.02
C VAL A 78 8.06 2.16 7.75
N PRO A 79 7.10 1.91 6.86
CA PRO A 79 7.33 1.23 5.60
C PRO A 79 8.19 2.07 4.66
N TRP A 80 9.06 1.43 3.90
CA TRP A 80 9.86 2.08 2.87
C TRP A 80 9.14 2.12 1.52
N SER A 81 9.41 3.16 0.74
CA SER A 81 8.89 3.27 -0.62
C SER A 81 9.70 2.43 -1.60
N SER A 82 9.06 1.95 -2.66
CA SER A 82 9.70 1.14 -3.69
C SER A 82 9.15 1.43 -5.08
N TRP A 83 9.98 1.15 -6.08
CA TRP A 83 9.47 0.79 -7.40
C TRP A 83 8.76 -0.55 -7.26
N TRP A 84 7.54 -0.67 -7.80
CA TRP A 84 6.76 -1.92 -7.71
C TRP A 84 7.06 -2.87 -8.89
N PHE A 85 8.02 -2.51 -9.75
CA PHE A 85 8.42 -3.31 -10.92
C PHE A 85 7.20 -3.70 -11.78
N PRO A 86 6.60 -2.71 -12.49
CA PRO A 86 5.48 -2.96 -13.39
C PRO A 86 5.79 -4.10 -14.36
N ARG A 87 4.78 -4.91 -14.66
CA ARG A 87 4.91 -6.07 -15.54
C ARG A 87 5.30 -5.72 -16.98
N ILE A 88 4.99 -4.50 -17.40
CA ILE A 88 5.38 -3.95 -18.70
C ILE A 88 6.88 -3.65 -18.78
N ASP A 89 7.55 -3.42 -17.65
CA ASP A 89 8.96 -3.08 -17.58
C ASP A 89 9.84 -4.33 -17.57
N GLN A 90 11.05 -4.19 -18.11
CA GLN A 90 12.05 -5.25 -18.11
C GLN A 90 13.07 -5.12 -16.98
N ASP A 91 13.05 -4.01 -16.23
CA ASP A 91 14.04 -3.63 -15.21
C ASP A 91 14.38 -4.72 -14.19
N LEU A 92 13.45 -5.64 -13.93
CA LEU A 92 13.63 -6.74 -12.99
C LEU A 92 14.55 -7.86 -13.53
N PHE A 93 14.53 -8.11 -14.84
CA PHE A 93 15.17 -9.28 -15.45
C PHE A 93 16.06 -8.98 -16.66
N ASN A 94 15.98 -7.78 -17.24
CA ASN A 94 16.81 -7.36 -18.36
C ASN A 94 16.98 -5.83 -18.37
N ASP A 95 18.23 -5.39 -18.34
CA ASP A 95 18.60 -3.97 -18.52
C ASP A 95 19.53 -3.74 -19.73
N GLY A 96 19.65 -4.76 -20.60
CA GLY A 96 20.53 -4.77 -21.77
C GLY A 96 22.02 -4.99 -21.46
N ASN A 97 22.43 -4.94 -20.20
CA ASN A 97 23.82 -5.02 -19.77
C ASN A 97 24.12 -6.23 -18.86
N ARG A 98 23.16 -7.14 -18.70
CA ARG A 98 23.22 -8.25 -17.74
C ARG A 98 23.40 -7.80 -16.30
N THR A 99 22.82 -6.66 -15.95
CA THR A 99 22.92 -6.06 -14.62
C THR A 99 21.57 -5.83 -13.96
N SER A 100 20.49 -6.43 -14.47
CA SER A 100 19.20 -6.41 -13.76
C SER A 100 19.27 -7.19 -12.43
N PRO A 101 18.34 -6.96 -11.48
CA PRO A 101 18.32 -7.64 -10.20
C PRO A 101 18.35 -9.17 -10.33
N LEU A 102 17.57 -9.75 -11.24
CA LEU A 102 17.52 -11.20 -11.42
C LEU A 102 18.71 -11.77 -12.19
N GLU A 103 19.31 -11.04 -13.13
CA GLU A 103 20.56 -11.49 -13.78
C GLU A 103 21.71 -11.52 -12.78
N LYS A 104 21.83 -10.48 -11.94
CA LYS A 104 22.80 -10.46 -10.82
C LYS A 104 22.55 -11.60 -9.84
N TYR A 105 21.29 -11.87 -9.52
CA TYR A 105 20.89 -12.97 -8.65
C TYR A 105 21.31 -14.32 -9.21
N ASP A 106 21.07 -14.58 -10.50
CA ASP A 106 21.44 -15.85 -11.14
C ASP A 106 22.96 -16.11 -11.06
N LEU A 107 23.79 -15.08 -11.24
CA LEU A 107 25.25 -15.16 -11.06
C LEU A 107 25.65 -15.53 -9.63
N VAL A 108 25.03 -14.90 -8.63
CA VAL A 108 25.34 -15.16 -7.21
C VAL A 108 24.83 -16.53 -6.78
N ARG A 109 23.56 -16.87 -7.07
CA ARG A 109 22.95 -18.14 -6.70
C ARG A 109 23.74 -19.31 -7.29
N SER A 110 24.16 -19.18 -8.55
CA SER A 110 24.95 -20.23 -9.21
C SER A 110 26.33 -20.42 -8.62
N THR A 111 26.86 -19.37 -7.99
CA THR A 111 28.11 -19.45 -7.21
C THR A 111 27.88 -20.11 -5.85
N PHE A 112 26.87 -19.67 -5.10
CA PHE A 112 26.63 -20.13 -3.73
C PHE A 112 26.11 -21.57 -3.65
N SER A 113 25.28 -21.98 -4.61
CA SER A 113 24.66 -23.31 -4.61
C SER A 113 25.37 -24.34 -5.48
N ALA A 114 26.36 -23.92 -6.28
CA ALA A 114 26.99 -24.72 -7.33
C ALA A 114 25.99 -25.38 -8.31
N LYS A 115 24.81 -24.76 -8.48
CA LYS A 115 23.76 -25.17 -9.42
C LYS A 115 23.39 -23.99 -10.29
N ASP A 116 23.06 -24.22 -11.55
CA ASP A 116 22.59 -23.14 -12.40
C ASP A 116 21.28 -22.51 -11.88
N SER A 117 21.04 -21.26 -12.24
CA SER A 117 19.84 -20.51 -11.88
C SER A 117 19.31 -19.78 -13.11
N ARG A 118 18.00 -19.86 -13.34
CA ARG A 118 17.33 -19.28 -14.51
C ARG A 118 16.22 -18.32 -14.08
N ALA A 119 16.39 -17.63 -12.96
CA ALA A 119 15.36 -16.74 -12.43
C ALA A 119 15.06 -15.59 -13.40
N SER A 120 16.09 -14.97 -13.99
CA SER A 120 15.91 -13.93 -15.02
C SER A 120 15.19 -14.47 -16.25
N GLU A 121 15.59 -15.64 -16.78
CA GLU A 121 14.96 -16.26 -17.96
C GLU A 121 13.47 -16.55 -17.72
N ILE A 122 13.13 -17.15 -16.57
CA ILE A 122 11.74 -17.45 -16.19
C ILE A 122 10.90 -16.18 -16.11
N GLU A 123 11.44 -15.11 -15.55
CA GLU A 123 10.73 -13.84 -15.44
C GLU A 123 10.57 -13.17 -16.81
N SER A 124 11.61 -13.22 -17.65
CA SER A 124 11.53 -12.72 -19.03
C SER A 124 10.45 -13.44 -19.84
N GLY A 125 10.23 -14.74 -19.59
CA GLY A 125 9.15 -15.50 -20.23
C GLY A 125 7.74 -15.11 -19.76
N ARG A 126 7.61 -14.33 -18.68
CA ARG A 126 6.33 -13.83 -18.13
C ARG A 126 6.08 -12.35 -18.44
N TRP A 127 7.05 -11.69 -19.06
CA TRP A 127 6.95 -10.32 -19.50
C TRP A 127 5.76 -10.14 -20.45
N ALA A 128 4.95 -9.13 -20.17
CA ALA A 128 3.75 -8.82 -20.92
C ALA A 128 3.78 -7.32 -21.27
N PRO A 129 4.26 -6.94 -22.47
CA PRO A 129 4.37 -5.52 -22.87
C PRO A 129 3.01 -4.82 -23.00
N ASP A 130 1.94 -5.58 -23.11
CA ASP A 130 0.54 -5.15 -23.22
C ASP A 130 -0.22 -5.25 -21.89
N ALA A 131 0.45 -5.64 -20.80
CA ALA A 131 -0.16 -5.64 -19.47
C ALA A 131 -0.59 -4.21 -19.07
N PRO A 132 -1.66 -4.07 -18.26
CA PRO A 132 -1.99 -2.79 -17.64
C PRO A 132 -0.80 -2.20 -16.89
N LYS A 133 -0.61 -0.88 -16.98
CA LYS A 133 0.56 -0.20 -16.40
C LYS A 133 0.65 -0.31 -14.87
N TRP A 134 -0.47 -0.58 -14.22
CA TRP A 134 -0.57 -0.75 -12.78
C TRP A 134 -0.18 -2.17 -12.32
N GLU A 135 -0.25 -3.19 -13.19
CA GLU A 135 0.12 -4.55 -12.84
C GLU A 135 1.61 -4.64 -12.47
N GLY A 136 1.92 -5.26 -11.34
CA GLY A 136 3.29 -5.49 -10.90
C GLY A 136 3.33 -6.09 -9.49
N LEU A 137 4.36 -5.73 -8.73
CA LEU A 137 4.63 -6.28 -7.39
C LEU A 137 4.18 -5.34 -6.25
N CYS A 138 3.07 -4.63 -6.40
CA CYS A 138 2.55 -3.70 -5.37
C CYS A 138 2.22 -4.42 -4.06
N ASP A 139 1.48 -5.53 -4.10
CA ASP A 139 1.17 -6.38 -2.93
C ASP A 139 2.45 -6.85 -2.24
N ALA A 140 3.40 -7.35 -3.04
CA ALA A 140 4.66 -7.87 -2.55
C ALA A 140 5.52 -6.78 -1.90
N TRP A 141 5.51 -5.57 -2.47
CA TRP A 141 6.19 -4.41 -1.90
C TRP A 141 5.55 -3.99 -0.59
N ALA A 142 4.23 -3.83 -0.56
CA ALA A 142 3.53 -3.43 0.64
C ALA A 142 3.83 -4.40 1.79
N ILE A 143 3.74 -5.72 1.53
CA ILE A 143 4.11 -6.76 2.50
C ILE A 143 5.60 -6.68 2.90
N ALA A 144 6.52 -6.65 1.93
CA ALA A 144 7.96 -6.62 2.21
C ALA A 144 8.36 -5.38 3.03
N SER A 145 7.72 -4.23 2.81
CA SER A 145 7.99 -2.99 3.55
C SER A 145 7.59 -3.05 5.02
N LEU A 146 6.60 -3.89 5.34
CA LEU A 146 6.13 -4.16 6.69
C LEU A 146 6.87 -5.35 7.33
N VAL A 147 7.49 -6.23 6.56
CA VAL A 147 8.18 -7.41 7.10
C VAL A 147 9.67 -7.16 7.27
N TYR A 148 10.31 -6.43 6.36
CA TYR A 148 11.76 -6.29 6.32
C TYR A 148 12.26 -4.88 6.63
N PRO A 149 13.43 -4.77 7.29
CA PRO A 149 14.15 -3.51 7.31
C PRO A 149 14.49 -3.09 5.88
N GLU A 150 14.51 -1.79 5.64
CA GLU A 150 14.85 -1.27 4.33
C GLU A 150 16.33 -1.52 3.99
N PRO A 151 16.66 -2.00 2.77
CA PRO A 151 18.02 -1.95 2.25
C PRO A 151 18.50 -0.49 2.11
N LYS A 152 19.65 -0.14 2.72
CA LYS A 152 20.14 1.26 2.78
C LYS A 152 21.39 1.56 1.97
N LYS A 153 22.07 0.53 1.46
CA LYS A 153 23.35 0.68 0.77
C LYS A 153 23.56 -0.45 -0.22
N THR A 154 24.35 -0.18 -1.25
CA THR A 154 24.83 -1.20 -2.19
C THR A 154 25.64 -2.28 -1.44
N VAL A 155 25.44 -3.53 -1.84
CA VAL A 155 26.22 -4.69 -1.36
C VAL A 155 27.01 -5.26 -2.53
N SER A 156 28.27 -5.61 -2.29
CA SER A 156 29.16 -6.17 -3.31
C SER A 156 29.57 -7.60 -2.93
N TYR A 157 29.51 -8.49 -3.92
CA TYR A 157 30.01 -9.86 -3.83
C TYR A 157 31.17 -10.04 -4.78
N ARG A 158 32.18 -10.78 -4.33
CA ARG A 158 33.23 -11.33 -5.18
C ARG A 158 32.92 -12.79 -5.40
N LEU A 159 32.72 -13.16 -6.67
CA LEU A 159 32.45 -14.52 -7.10
C LEU A 159 33.76 -15.17 -7.52
N ASP A 160 34.03 -16.33 -6.93
CA ASP A 160 35.18 -17.17 -7.19
C ASP A 160 34.71 -18.64 -7.16
N GLY A 161 34.91 -19.36 -8.26
CA GLY A 161 34.35 -20.71 -8.45
C GLY A 161 32.86 -20.71 -8.83
N GLY A 162 32.10 -21.64 -8.27
CA GLY A 162 30.68 -21.84 -8.61
C GLY A 162 30.43 -22.68 -9.87
N PHE A 163 29.15 -22.75 -10.28
CA PHE A 163 28.73 -23.50 -11.47
C PHE A 163 29.43 -23.01 -12.75
N HIS A 164 29.49 -21.68 -12.94
CA HIS A 164 30.11 -21.04 -14.10
C HIS A 164 31.62 -20.83 -13.97
N ARG A 165 32.25 -21.29 -12.87
CA ARG A 165 33.68 -21.15 -12.59
C ARG A 165 34.20 -19.72 -12.75
N PHE A 166 33.51 -18.76 -12.13
CA PHE A 166 33.91 -17.37 -12.18
C PHE A 166 35.29 -17.18 -11.54
N GLU A 167 36.12 -16.33 -12.14
CA GLU A 167 37.42 -15.95 -11.60
C GLU A 167 37.39 -14.46 -11.25
N ASN A 168 37.27 -14.16 -9.95
CA ASN A 168 37.32 -12.79 -9.42
C ASN A 168 36.29 -11.82 -10.06
N VAL A 169 35.07 -12.30 -10.31
CA VAL A 169 33.98 -11.46 -10.83
C VAL A 169 33.33 -10.69 -9.68
N ARG A 170 33.11 -9.39 -9.85
CA ARG A 170 32.40 -8.57 -8.86
C ARG A 170 30.96 -8.33 -9.29
N VAL A 171 30.02 -8.60 -8.39
CA VAL A 171 28.60 -8.29 -8.57
C VAL A 171 28.16 -7.30 -7.51
N ASN A 172 27.50 -6.22 -7.92
CA ASN A 172 26.99 -5.19 -7.02
C ASN A 172 25.45 -5.19 -7.05
N PHE A 173 24.82 -5.28 -5.89
CA PHE A 173 23.38 -5.12 -5.72
C PHE A 173 23.12 -3.73 -5.14
N SER A 174 22.49 -2.86 -5.92
CA SER A 174 22.04 -1.54 -5.48
C SER A 174 20.94 -1.64 -4.41
N VAL A 175 20.45 -0.50 -3.92
CA VAL A 175 19.29 -0.49 -3.01
C VAL A 175 18.07 -1.02 -3.75
N SER A 176 17.85 -0.58 -4.99
CA SER A 176 16.74 -1.06 -5.82
C SER A 176 16.85 -2.56 -6.11
N ASP A 177 18.04 -3.10 -6.38
CA ASP A 177 18.21 -4.53 -6.65
C ASP A 177 17.80 -5.36 -5.42
N GLN A 178 18.26 -4.95 -4.23
CA GLN A 178 17.93 -5.63 -2.97
C GLN A 178 16.42 -5.57 -2.67
N LYS A 179 15.79 -4.43 -2.90
CA LYS A 179 14.32 -4.29 -2.79
C LYS A 179 13.61 -5.23 -3.77
N ALA A 180 14.02 -5.26 -5.04
CA ALA A 180 13.45 -6.14 -6.06
C ALA A 180 13.47 -7.62 -5.62
N LEU A 181 14.61 -8.07 -5.08
CA LEU A 181 14.75 -9.45 -4.60
C LEU A 181 13.85 -9.74 -3.40
N LEU A 182 13.72 -8.81 -2.44
CA LEU A 182 12.77 -8.98 -1.32
C LEU A 182 11.32 -9.09 -1.83
N LEU A 183 10.91 -8.22 -2.76
CA LEU A 183 9.59 -8.26 -3.38
C LEU A 183 9.34 -9.63 -4.05
N LYS A 184 10.29 -10.15 -4.82
CA LYS A 184 10.15 -11.46 -5.46
C LYS A 184 9.97 -12.60 -4.47
N THR A 185 10.46 -12.49 -3.25
CA THR A 185 10.21 -13.49 -2.20
C THR A 185 8.85 -13.35 -1.50
N MET A 186 8.08 -12.30 -1.78
CA MET A 186 6.80 -12.00 -1.15
C MET A 186 5.60 -12.06 -2.11
N GLU A 187 5.82 -12.15 -3.41
CA GLU A 187 4.76 -12.10 -4.43
C GLU A 187 3.75 -13.24 -4.38
N ALA A 188 4.11 -14.37 -3.76
CA ALA A 188 3.24 -15.54 -3.65
C ALA A 188 2.85 -15.88 -2.20
N VAL A 189 2.88 -14.88 -1.31
CA VAL A 189 2.33 -15.02 0.06
C VAL A 189 0.84 -15.41 -0.05
N PRO A 190 0.42 -16.51 0.61
CA PRO A 190 -0.98 -16.93 0.55
C PRO A 190 -1.89 -15.97 1.31
N GLU A 191 -3.11 -15.73 0.82
CA GLU A 191 -4.11 -14.90 1.51
C GLU A 191 -4.40 -15.38 2.94
N THR A 192 -4.24 -16.67 3.23
CA THR A 192 -4.39 -17.24 4.58
C THR A 192 -3.36 -16.75 5.59
N ALA A 193 -2.25 -16.16 5.14
CA ALA A 193 -1.27 -15.49 6.01
C ALA A 193 -1.63 -14.02 6.29
N LEU A 194 -2.64 -13.49 5.60
CA LEU A 194 -3.12 -12.13 5.72
C LEU A 194 -4.47 -12.12 6.44
N LYS A 195 -4.84 -10.96 6.98
CA LYS A 195 -6.16 -10.74 7.53
C LYS A 195 -6.82 -9.56 6.83
N ILE A 196 -7.71 -9.87 5.90
CA ILE A 196 -8.36 -8.95 4.97
C ILE A 196 -9.72 -8.49 5.55
N TYR A 197 -10.01 -7.20 5.40
CA TYR A 197 -11.24 -6.54 5.81
C TYR A 197 -11.76 -5.75 4.61
N GLY A 198 -13.03 -5.96 4.25
CA GLY A 198 -13.58 -5.51 2.97
C GLY A 198 -13.53 -6.60 1.91
N GLN A 199 -13.81 -6.25 0.67
CA GLN A 199 -13.88 -7.16 -0.45
C GLN A 199 -12.77 -6.84 -1.46
N LYS A 200 -12.07 -7.89 -1.91
CA LYS A 200 -11.12 -7.77 -3.02
C LYS A 200 -11.86 -8.03 -4.31
N PHE A 201 -11.79 -7.11 -5.27
CA PHE A 201 -12.33 -7.34 -6.60
C PHE A 201 -11.60 -8.51 -7.27
N LYS A 202 -12.35 -9.52 -7.71
CA LYS A 202 -11.81 -10.76 -8.34
C LYS A 202 -12.10 -10.85 -9.84
N GLY A 203 -12.51 -9.75 -10.47
CA GLY A 203 -12.82 -9.71 -11.91
C GLY A 203 -14.25 -10.11 -12.27
N ASP A 204 -15.14 -10.25 -11.30
CA ASP A 204 -16.57 -10.56 -11.51
C ASP A 204 -17.45 -9.60 -10.70
N PHE A 205 -18.44 -9.02 -11.37
CA PHE A 205 -19.40 -8.07 -10.81
C PHE A 205 -20.64 -8.75 -10.21
N GLU A 206 -20.92 -10.02 -10.53
CA GLU A 206 -22.19 -10.68 -10.15
C GLU A 206 -22.36 -10.85 -8.63
N ASN A 207 -21.27 -10.80 -7.85
CA ASN A 207 -21.28 -10.92 -6.39
C ASN A 207 -20.55 -9.76 -5.69
N TRP A 208 -20.29 -8.67 -6.41
CA TRP A 208 -19.55 -7.52 -5.89
C TRP A 208 -20.51 -6.56 -5.18
N ILE A 209 -20.37 -6.41 -3.87
CA ILE A 209 -21.23 -5.51 -3.08
C ILE A 209 -20.48 -4.20 -2.88
N TYR A 210 -20.98 -3.14 -3.52
CA TYR A 210 -20.50 -1.78 -3.33
C TYR A 210 -21.23 -1.10 -2.16
N PRO A 211 -20.53 -0.41 -1.23
CA PRO A 211 -19.06 -0.26 -1.18
C PRO A 211 -18.37 -1.52 -0.63
N ASP A 212 -17.17 -1.78 -1.16
CA ASP A 212 -16.32 -2.93 -0.82
C ASP A 212 -15.85 -2.96 0.63
N LEU A 213 -15.63 -1.78 1.20
CA LEU A 213 -15.35 -1.56 2.60
C LEU A 213 -16.22 -0.42 3.12
N PHE A 214 -17.09 -0.74 4.08
CA PHE A 214 -17.91 0.27 4.73
C PHE A 214 -17.06 1.20 5.62
N PRO A 215 -17.41 2.50 5.72
CA PRO A 215 -16.58 3.47 6.42
C PRO A 215 -16.47 3.20 7.93
N GLN A 216 -17.51 2.66 8.58
CA GLN A 216 -17.43 2.24 9.98
C GLN A 216 -16.44 1.10 10.20
N GLU A 217 -16.31 0.19 9.22
CA GLU A 217 -15.35 -0.92 9.28
C GLU A 217 -13.93 -0.40 9.09
N LEU A 218 -13.70 0.48 8.11
CA LEU A 218 -12.40 1.14 7.96
C LEU A 218 -12.03 1.93 9.22
N HIS A 219 -12.97 2.73 9.74
CA HIS A 219 -12.74 3.55 10.92
C HIS A 219 -12.33 2.69 12.11
N ARG A 220 -13.10 1.64 12.42
CA ARG A 220 -12.80 0.74 13.53
C ARG A 220 -11.47 0.02 13.34
N PHE A 221 -11.19 -0.43 12.13
CA PHE A 221 -9.92 -1.07 11.81
C PHE A 221 -8.75 -0.11 12.05
N VAL A 222 -8.83 1.14 11.59
CA VAL A 222 -7.78 2.16 11.75
C VAL A 222 -7.55 2.50 13.23
N GLU A 223 -8.61 2.68 14.01
CA GLU A 223 -8.53 2.87 15.47
C GLU A 223 -7.69 1.75 16.12
N VAL A 224 -8.03 0.50 15.81
CA VAL A 224 -7.36 -0.65 16.41
C VAL A 224 -5.92 -0.77 15.93
N GLN A 225 -5.67 -0.68 14.63
CA GLN A 225 -4.32 -0.88 14.08
C GLN A 225 -3.37 0.25 14.48
N LEU A 226 -3.72 1.50 14.20
CA LEU A 226 -2.80 2.63 14.36
C LEU A 226 -2.91 3.30 15.72
N PHE A 227 -4.12 3.48 16.26
CA PHE A 227 -4.28 4.18 17.55
C PHE A 227 -3.97 3.28 18.74
N GLN A 228 -4.43 2.03 18.72
CA GLN A 228 -4.25 1.08 19.82
C GLN A 228 -2.98 0.22 19.67
N LYS A 229 -2.84 -0.50 18.55
CA LYS A 229 -1.75 -1.47 18.35
C LYS A 229 -0.44 -0.87 17.86
N LYS A 230 -0.47 0.36 17.31
CA LYS A 230 0.68 1.01 16.63
C LYS A 230 1.26 0.10 15.53
N GLN A 231 0.39 -0.56 14.78
CA GLN A 231 0.74 -1.46 13.68
C GLN A 231 0.33 -0.85 12.34
N ALA A 232 1.26 -0.89 11.39
CA ALA A 232 0.98 -0.53 10.00
C ALA A 232 0.21 -1.66 9.31
N PHE A 233 -0.50 -1.32 8.24
CA PHE A 233 -1.32 -2.24 7.47
C PHE A 233 -1.20 -1.91 5.98
N VAL A 234 -1.80 -2.74 5.12
CA VAL A 234 -1.85 -2.49 3.68
C VAL A 234 -3.28 -2.12 3.28
N MET A 235 -3.40 -1.20 2.35
CA MET A 235 -4.66 -0.69 1.84
C MET A 235 -4.64 -0.73 0.33
N ASP A 236 -5.68 -1.32 -0.27
CA ASP A 236 -6.02 -1.02 -1.66
C ASP A 236 -6.83 0.27 -1.66
N HIS A 237 -6.27 1.31 -2.27
CA HIS A 237 -6.80 2.66 -2.11
C HIS A 237 -7.75 3.09 -3.24
N ASP A 238 -7.76 2.33 -4.34
CA ASP A 238 -8.62 2.59 -5.50
C ASP A 238 -9.91 1.75 -5.35
N ALA A 239 -11.05 2.33 -5.68
CA ALA A 239 -12.36 1.66 -5.62
C ALA A 239 -12.75 0.98 -6.95
N GLY A 240 -11.79 0.86 -7.86
CA GLY A 240 -11.97 0.46 -9.24
C GLY A 240 -11.39 -0.92 -9.54
N VAL A 241 -11.10 -1.14 -10.82
CA VAL A 241 -10.53 -2.42 -11.29
C VAL A 241 -9.02 -2.53 -11.05
N GLU A 242 -8.37 -1.40 -10.73
CA GLU A 242 -6.93 -1.36 -10.50
C GLU A 242 -6.65 -1.68 -9.02
N VAL A 243 -5.78 -2.65 -8.77
CA VAL A 243 -5.40 -3.02 -7.40
C VAL A 243 -4.10 -2.31 -7.04
N TRP A 244 -4.18 -1.32 -6.15
CA TRP A 244 -3.06 -0.51 -5.71
C TRP A 244 -2.83 -0.63 -4.20
N ASN A 245 -2.17 -1.73 -3.83
CA ASN A 245 -1.79 -1.99 -2.45
C ASN A 245 -0.64 -1.11 -1.97
N GLU A 246 -0.91 -0.31 -0.94
CA GLU A 246 0.07 0.57 -0.31
C GLU A 246 0.15 0.37 1.21
N PRO A 247 1.35 0.44 1.81
CA PRO A 247 1.51 0.27 3.25
C PRO A 247 1.20 1.59 4.00
N VAL A 248 0.09 1.60 4.73
CA VAL A 248 -0.38 2.70 5.58
C VAL A 248 0.24 2.60 6.97
N TYR A 249 0.74 3.72 7.50
CA TYR A 249 1.54 3.74 8.71
C TYR A 249 1.28 4.93 9.64
N LYS A 250 0.50 5.91 9.20
CA LYS A 250 -0.06 6.95 10.09
C LYS A 250 -1.53 7.20 9.78
N ALA A 251 -2.22 7.73 10.78
CA ALA A 251 -3.56 8.26 10.63
C ALA A 251 -3.82 9.40 11.63
N ASN A 252 -4.71 10.30 11.26
CA ASN A 252 -5.41 11.19 12.19
C ASN A 252 -6.82 11.45 11.65
N TYR A 253 -7.72 11.91 12.50
CA TYR A 253 -9.08 12.24 12.10
C TYR A 253 -9.63 13.46 12.84
N VAL A 254 -10.65 14.06 12.23
CA VAL A 254 -11.49 15.08 12.84
C VAL A 254 -12.92 14.56 12.85
N MET A 255 -13.58 14.64 14.00
CA MET A 255 -14.98 14.27 14.18
C MET A 255 -15.80 15.48 14.63
N ARG A 256 -16.95 15.70 13.99
CA ARG A 256 -17.89 16.77 14.34
C ARG A 256 -19.31 16.23 14.43
N ALA A 257 -20.12 16.85 15.28
CA ALA A 257 -21.54 16.55 15.35
C ALA A 257 -22.22 16.91 14.02
N VAL A 258 -23.20 16.10 13.60
CA VAL A 258 -24.07 16.43 12.48
C VAL A 258 -25.22 17.30 13.00
N PRO A 259 -25.45 18.52 12.45
CA PRO A 259 -26.48 19.41 12.96
C PRO A 259 -27.88 18.76 12.98
N GLY A 260 -28.57 18.88 14.11
CA GLY A 260 -29.92 18.32 14.29
C GLY A 260 -29.97 16.80 14.46
N ARG A 261 -28.80 16.13 14.58
CA ARG A 261 -28.71 14.68 14.75
C ARG A 261 -27.86 14.32 15.95
N ASP A 262 -28.41 13.51 16.83
CA ASP A 262 -27.67 12.92 17.95
C ASP A 262 -27.14 11.52 17.60
N ASP A 263 -27.74 10.83 16.64
CA ASP A 263 -27.37 9.50 16.15
C ASP A 263 -26.22 9.50 15.12
N ALA A 264 -25.57 10.64 14.85
CA ALA A 264 -24.50 10.74 13.84
C ALA A 264 -23.33 11.64 14.19
N ILE A 265 -22.19 11.30 13.56
CA ILE A 265 -20.96 12.08 13.54
C ILE A 265 -20.42 12.14 12.12
N ALA A 266 -20.02 13.33 11.68
CA ALA A 266 -19.23 13.52 10.46
C ALA A 266 -17.74 13.34 10.77
N VAL A 267 -17.05 12.57 9.95
CA VAL A 267 -15.64 12.23 10.11
C VAL A 267 -14.86 12.63 8.86
N LYS A 268 -13.71 13.27 9.09
CA LYS A 268 -12.65 13.44 8.10
C LYS A 268 -11.43 12.67 8.58
N LEU A 269 -11.09 11.59 7.89
CA LEU A 269 -9.96 10.72 8.18
C LEU A 269 -8.82 11.02 7.20
N PHE A 270 -7.60 11.11 7.72
CA PHE A 270 -6.39 11.19 6.92
C PHE A 270 -5.57 9.92 7.15
N LEU A 271 -5.22 9.22 6.06
CA LEU A 271 -4.32 8.08 6.08
C LEU A 271 -3.02 8.44 5.36
N TYR A 272 -1.89 8.03 5.91
CA TYR A 272 -0.57 8.27 5.32
C TYR A 272 0.11 6.94 5.01
N SER A 273 0.52 6.78 3.76
CA SER A 273 1.19 5.58 3.25
C SER A 273 2.59 5.88 2.72
N ALA A 274 3.40 4.84 2.58
CA ALA A 274 4.54 4.92 1.67
C ALA A 274 4.03 4.91 0.24
N ALA A 275 4.47 5.86 -0.57
CA ALA A 275 4.11 5.96 -1.97
C ALA A 275 4.92 4.98 -2.82
N PRO A 276 4.34 4.46 -3.92
CA PRO A 276 5.14 3.86 -4.98
C PRO A 276 6.09 4.91 -5.56
N LEU A 277 7.29 4.49 -5.95
CA LEU A 277 8.30 5.37 -6.54
C LEU A 277 8.12 5.47 -8.05
N ARG A 278 8.70 6.50 -8.65
CA ARG A 278 8.92 6.50 -10.10
C ARG A 278 10.19 5.70 -10.41
N LYS A 279 10.33 5.25 -11.66
CA LYS A 279 11.51 4.49 -12.13
C LYS A 279 12.84 5.20 -11.86
N ASP A 280 12.90 6.52 -11.99
CA ASP A 280 14.08 7.34 -11.71
C ASP A 280 14.36 7.54 -10.21
N GLU A 281 13.41 7.20 -9.34
CA GLU A 281 13.53 7.27 -7.88
C GLU A 281 13.82 5.90 -7.24
N LYS A 282 13.96 4.81 -8.01
CA LYS A 282 14.01 3.43 -7.48
C LYS A 282 15.13 3.15 -6.46
N GLU A 283 16.19 3.95 -6.47
CA GLU A 283 17.29 3.88 -5.49
C GLU A 283 17.03 4.63 -4.18
N ARG A 284 15.87 5.29 -4.03
CA ARG A 284 15.52 6.05 -2.83
C ARG A 284 15.56 5.14 -1.59
N VAL A 285 16.20 5.65 -0.55
CA VAL A 285 16.11 5.13 0.82
C VAL A 285 15.12 5.98 1.62
N GLY A 286 14.28 5.32 2.40
CA GLY A 286 13.24 5.89 3.25
C GLY A 286 11.87 5.91 2.59
N THR A 287 10.94 6.55 3.30
CA THR A 287 9.55 6.69 2.89
C THR A 287 9.38 7.96 2.06
N LYS A 288 8.75 7.85 0.90
CA LYS A 288 8.08 8.96 0.23
C LYS A 288 6.64 8.91 0.69
N GLU A 289 6.23 9.87 1.51
CA GLU A 289 4.89 9.86 2.08
C GLU A 289 3.87 10.46 1.12
N ILE A 290 2.69 9.85 1.06
CA ILE A 290 1.49 10.44 0.52
C ILE A 290 0.36 10.34 1.55
N SER A 291 -0.55 11.29 1.51
CA SER A 291 -1.71 11.36 2.39
C SER A 291 -2.99 11.31 1.57
N ARG A 292 -3.97 10.55 2.03
CA ARG A 292 -5.32 10.50 1.47
C ARG A 292 -6.35 10.94 2.50
N GLU A 293 -7.33 11.70 2.04
CA GLU A 293 -8.46 12.18 2.84
C GLU A 293 -9.70 11.34 2.51
N TYR A 294 -10.38 10.85 3.55
CA TYR A 294 -11.64 10.15 3.43
C TYR A 294 -12.71 10.83 4.30
N ASN A 295 -13.86 11.13 3.69
CA ASN A 295 -14.99 11.78 4.33
C ASN A 295 -16.16 10.81 4.46
N TYR A 296 -16.75 10.71 5.65
CA TYR A 296 -17.88 9.83 5.90
C TYR A 296 -18.70 10.27 7.11
N THR A 297 -19.96 9.83 7.17
CA THR A 297 -20.81 9.95 8.35
C THR A 297 -20.89 8.59 9.03
N LEU A 298 -20.64 8.54 10.34
CA LEU A 298 -20.90 7.37 11.18
C LEU A 298 -22.25 7.52 11.88
N TYR A 299 -22.98 6.41 11.97
CA TYR A 299 -24.33 6.31 12.53
C TYR A 299 -24.33 5.28 13.66
N GLY A 300 -25.21 5.48 14.65
CA GLY A 300 -25.34 4.52 15.73
C GLY A 300 -26.38 4.89 16.78
N LYS A 301 -26.31 4.22 17.92
CA LYS A 301 -27.24 4.41 19.04
C LYS A 301 -26.51 4.97 20.26
N ARG A 302 -27.25 5.75 21.06
CA ARG A 302 -26.78 6.20 22.36
C ARG A 302 -26.75 5.04 23.35
N ASP A 303 -25.60 4.84 24.00
CA ASP A 303 -25.54 3.99 25.18
C ASP A 303 -26.06 4.74 26.42
N ALA A 304 -26.06 4.05 27.58
CA ALA A 304 -26.56 4.63 28.84
C ALA A 304 -25.74 5.84 29.33
N ASP A 305 -24.48 5.97 28.91
CA ASP A 305 -23.58 7.07 29.27
C ASP A 305 -23.69 8.25 28.29
N GLY A 306 -24.43 8.07 27.20
CA GLY A 306 -24.62 9.04 26.13
C GLY A 306 -23.54 9.01 25.06
N ASN A 307 -22.71 7.97 25.01
CA ASN A 307 -21.77 7.75 23.91
C ASN A 307 -22.51 7.21 22.69
N LEU A 308 -21.99 7.46 21.49
CA LEU A 308 -22.48 6.84 20.27
C LEU A 308 -21.79 5.48 20.07
N THR A 309 -22.55 4.39 20.16
CA THR A 309 -22.11 3.07 19.70
C THR A 309 -22.41 2.96 18.21
N VAL A 310 -21.37 3.00 17.39
CA VAL A 310 -21.46 3.01 15.92
C VAL A 310 -21.89 1.63 15.41
N ASP A 311 -22.89 1.59 14.52
CA ASP A 311 -23.36 0.37 13.87
C ASP A 311 -23.33 0.43 12.34
N SER A 312 -23.22 1.62 11.77
CA SER A 312 -23.26 1.84 10.33
C SER A 312 -22.57 3.15 9.94
N GLY A 313 -22.39 3.35 8.63
CA GLY A 313 -21.66 4.48 8.09
C GLY A 313 -21.92 4.65 6.59
N THR A 314 -21.79 5.89 6.13
CA THR A 314 -21.97 6.25 4.71
C THR A 314 -20.79 7.10 4.27
N TRP A 315 -20.19 6.76 3.13
CA TRP A 315 -19.18 7.59 2.49
C TRP A 315 -19.78 8.92 2.03
N GLU A 316 -19.03 10.01 2.16
CA GLU A 316 -19.54 11.35 1.88
C GLU A 316 -18.67 12.07 0.87
N LYS A 317 -19.27 13.03 0.17
CA LYS A 317 -18.52 13.99 -0.64
C LYS A 317 -17.92 15.07 0.26
N GLY A 318 -16.59 15.14 0.30
CA GLY A 318 -15.86 16.23 0.95
C GLY A 318 -15.66 17.44 0.03
N GLU A 319 -14.93 18.43 0.55
CA GLU A 319 -14.57 19.64 -0.21
C GLU A 319 -13.54 19.35 -1.31
N LEU A 320 -12.58 18.47 -1.03
CA LEU A 320 -11.46 18.16 -1.91
C LEU A 320 -11.58 16.78 -2.58
N VAL A 321 -12.20 15.81 -1.88
CA VAL A 321 -12.28 14.41 -2.29
C VAL A 321 -13.74 13.95 -2.22
N ASP A 322 -14.20 13.22 -3.23
CA ASP A 322 -15.52 12.58 -3.22
C ASP A 322 -15.39 11.12 -2.76
N SER A 323 -15.41 10.91 -1.44
CA SER A 323 -15.18 9.57 -0.87
C SER A 323 -16.32 8.59 -1.15
N ARG A 324 -17.42 9.02 -1.75
CA ARG A 324 -18.45 8.11 -2.30
C ARG A 324 -17.95 7.34 -3.53
N ARG A 325 -16.82 7.75 -4.11
CA ARG A 325 -16.18 7.19 -5.30
C ARG A 325 -14.71 6.87 -5.07
N ASP A 326 -14.05 7.63 -4.20
CA ASP A 326 -12.64 7.48 -3.85
C ASP A 326 -12.53 7.04 -2.38
N HIS A 327 -12.70 5.74 -2.17
CA HIS A 327 -12.55 5.06 -0.88
C HIS A 327 -11.76 3.76 -1.06
N PRO A 328 -11.16 3.21 0.01
CA PRO A 328 -10.47 1.95 -0.10
C PRO A 328 -11.42 0.79 -0.42
N ASP A 329 -10.96 -0.18 -1.21
CA ASP A 329 -11.69 -1.42 -1.46
C ASP A 329 -11.56 -2.41 -0.31
N TYR A 330 -10.32 -2.60 0.14
CA TYR A 330 -10.03 -3.42 1.30
C TYR A 330 -8.76 -2.95 2.00
N VAL A 331 -8.65 -3.39 3.25
CA VAL A 331 -7.42 -3.27 4.03
C VAL A 331 -7.03 -4.64 4.54
N PHE A 332 -5.74 -4.87 4.72
CA PHE A 332 -5.29 -6.07 5.41
C PHE A 332 -4.14 -5.82 6.36
N SER A 333 -4.14 -6.61 7.42
CA SER A 333 -3.04 -6.68 8.38
C SER A 333 -2.25 -7.97 8.18
N ILE A 334 -1.01 -7.97 8.65
CA ILE A 334 -0.16 -9.16 8.71
C ILE A 334 -0.07 -9.56 10.19
N PRO A 335 -0.86 -10.56 10.66
CA PRO A 335 -0.95 -10.86 12.09
C PRO A 335 0.38 -11.31 12.71
N ASN A 336 1.21 -12.01 11.92
CA ASN A 336 2.53 -12.48 12.34
C ASN A 336 3.59 -12.14 11.28
N PRO A 337 4.10 -10.89 11.23
CA PRO A 337 5.09 -10.49 10.24
C PRO A 337 6.39 -11.29 10.33
N ALA A 338 6.78 -11.73 11.52
CA ALA A 338 8.00 -12.51 11.73
C ALA A 338 7.89 -13.97 11.24
N GLY A 339 6.68 -14.52 11.21
CA GLY A 339 6.42 -15.90 10.80
C GLY A 339 5.82 -16.04 9.39
N ILE A 340 5.79 -14.96 8.61
CA ILE A 340 5.24 -15.00 7.25
C ILE A 340 6.10 -15.91 6.36
N ALA A 341 5.47 -16.89 5.72
CA ALA A 341 6.16 -17.78 4.81
C ALA A 341 6.42 -17.08 3.48
N ARG A 342 7.69 -16.84 3.17
CA ARG A 342 8.12 -16.31 1.86
C ARG A 342 7.88 -17.32 0.76
N LYS A 343 7.42 -16.82 -0.39
CA LYS A 343 7.21 -17.62 -1.60
C LYS A 343 7.29 -16.72 -2.83
N SER A 344 7.92 -17.25 -3.88
CA SER A 344 7.94 -16.64 -5.21
C SER A 344 7.11 -17.47 -6.18
N PHE A 345 6.50 -16.83 -7.17
CA PHE A 345 5.97 -17.53 -8.34
C PHE A 345 7.10 -18.02 -9.25
N ASN A 346 8.30 -17.46 -9.13
CA ASN A 346 9.50 -17.91 -9.82
C ASN A 346 10.22 -18.95 -8.93
N PRO A 347 10.18 -20.25 -9.27
CA PRO A 347 10.72 -21.31 -8.42
C PRO A 347 12.24 -21.24 -8.25
N ASP A 348 12.93 -20.47 -9.09
CA ASP A 348 14.37 -20.23 -8.98
C ASP A 348 14.74 -19.10 -8.03
N VAL A 349 13.78 -18.32 -7.54
CA VAL A 349 14.01 -17.36 -6.46
C VAL A 349 13.90 -18.08 -5.11
N ASP A 350 15.04 -18.51 -4.61
CA ASP A 350 15.23 -19.07 -3.26
C ASP A 350 15.38 -17.95 -2.20
N PRO A 351 14.46 -17.86 -1.21
CA PRO A 351 14.54 -16.87 -0.15
C PRO A 351 15.81 -16.95 0.72
N ALA A 352 16.40 -18.14 0.89
CA ALA A 352 17.63 -18.28 1.69
C ALA A 352 18.84 -17.66 0.98
N THR A 353 18.90 -17.78 -0.34
CA THR A 353 19.89 -17.06 -1.16
C THR A 353 19.66 -15.55 -1.11
N VAL A 354 18.40 -15.09 -1.14
CA VAL A 354 18.08 -13.65 -0.99
C VAL A 354 18.53 -13.11 0.38
N ASP A 355 18.39 -13.87 1.47
CA ASP A 355 18.90 -13.46 2.79
C ASP A 355 20.42 -13.31 2.85
N GLN A 356 21.14 -14.09 2.03
CA GLN A 356 22.59 -13.94 1.92
C GLN A 356 22.99 -12.68 1.16
N ILE A 357 22.15 -12.22 0.23
CA ILE A 357 22.35 -11.03 -0.61
C ILE A 357 21.91 -9.75 0.14
N VAL A 358 20.74 -9.81 0.77
CA VAL A 358 20.08 -8.68 1.43
C VAL A 358 20.30 -8.78 2.94
N PRO A 359 21.10 -7.89 3.55
CA PRO A 359 21.42 -7.99 4.96
C PRO A 359 20.18 -7.76 5.85
N ASN A 360 19.55 -8.84 6.31
CA ASN A 360 18.28 -8.81 7.05
C ASN A 360 18.43 -8.69 8.58
N ARG A 361 19.40 -7.90 9.07
CA ARG A 361 19.54 -7.66 10.51
C ARG A 361 18.61 -6.53 10.95
N ARG A 362 17.52 -6.89 11.66
CA ARG A 362 16.81 -5.96 12.54
C ARG A 362 17.62 -5.72 13.81
#